data_AF-A0A1J5DV92-F1
#
_entry.id   AF-A0A1J5DV92-F1
#
_cell.length_a   1.000
_cell.length_b   1.000
_cell.length_c   1.000
_cell.angle_alpha   90.00
_cell.angle_beta   90.00
_cell.angle_gamma   90.00
#
_symmetry.space_group_name_H-M   'P 1'
#
loop_
_entity.id
_entity.type
_entity.pdbx_description
1 polymer ?
#
loop_
_entity_poly.entity_id
_entity_poly.type
_entity_poly.pdbx_seq_one_letter_code
_entity_poly.pdbx_strand_id
1 'polypeptide(L)'
;MTIADLKMKVALNPRSSNQRRDLAAKLLTKGFFLEALEQAQIGLDLQDDELSPVAVELEELERTILERHLDALVGPAFEFVIDNHLPKVENGRVVELSVHVEGDDLRRVAEVFTSPLLSSLQVLGVIVDDIVEDVIAKLDMAPFALRELNLWLRGNLSPMTLKSVLEAPVCGGLESLYLRGTQLTDDTVKALGRSAATITELTLRSDDMTRLGPNSVNHLADARFTPSLTALGLISTSIGDQGAFNLASLQPFANLRRLALRDGVITNDGAKILGSDPVFEGLEFLDVSRNVIDDAGLVALRGLGIQVRSEGQHPSR
;
A
#
# COMPACT_ATOMS: atom_id res chain seq x y z
N MET A 1 -0.18 38.63 -13.31
CA MET A 1 1.11 38.57 -12.58
C MET A 1 1.98 37.54 -13.27
N THR A 2 3.00 38.03 -13.98
CA THR A 2 3.93 37.25 -14.82
C THR A 2 5.07 36.68 -13.97
N ILE A 3 5.81 35.69 -14.50
CA ILE A 3 7.02 35.14 -13.83
C ILE A 3 8.05 36.24 -13.55
N ALA A 4 8.12 37.28 -14.38
CA ALA A 4 8.98 38.45 -14.16
C ALA A 4 8.55 39.27 -12.93
N ASP A 5 7.25 39.40 -12.65
CA ASP A 5 6.73 40.11 -11.47
C ASP A 5 7.04 39.37 -10.16
N LEU A 6 7.11 38.03 -10.20
CA LEU A 6 7.50 37.17 -9.07
C LEU A 6 9.00 37.25 -8.78
N LYS A 7 9.85 37.25 -9.82
CA LYS A 7 11.30 37.40 -9.69
C LYS A 7 11.69 38.71 -8.99
N MET A 8 10.97 39.80 -9.26
CA MET A 8 11.21 41.10 -8.63
C MET A 8 10.88 41.12 -7.13
N LYS A 9 9.90 40.31 -6.68
CA LYS A 9 9.51 40.20 -5.27
C LYS A 9 10.38 39.21 -4.49
N VAL A 10 10.91 38.17 -5.14
CA VAL A 10 11.83 37.17 -4.54
C VAL A 10 13.24 37.75 -4.33
N ALA A 11 13.70 38.68 -5.19
CA ALA A 11 14.98 39.37 -5.04
C ALA A 11 15.08 40.23 -3.75
N LEU A 12 13.98 40.44 -3.05
CA LEU A 12 13.92 41.08 -1.74
C LEU A 12 13.75 39.99 -0.66
N ASN A 13 14.87 39.37 -0.31
CA ASN A 13 15.06 38.41 0.78
C ASN A 13 14.02 38.54 1.92
N PRO A 14 13.01 37.64 2.05
CA PRO A 14 11.94 37.81 3.01
C PRO A 14 12.44 37.48 4.42
N ARG A 15 12.64 38.55 5.22
CA ARG A 15 13.22 38.50 6.57
C ARG A 15 12.25 38.01 7.65
N SER A 16 11.00 37.62 7.33
CA SER A 16 10.04 37.13 8.33
C SER A 16 9.26 35.89 7.89
N SER A 17 8.94 35.03 8.87
CA SER A 17 8.16 33.79 8.69
C SER A 17 6.80 34.02 8.02
N ASN A 18 6.16 35.15 8.30
CA ASN A 18 4.87 35.52 7.70
C ASN A 18 4.95 35.80 6.19
N GLN A 19 6.07 36.32 5.69
CA GLN A 19 6.26 36.56 4.25
C GLN A 19 6.52 35.26 3.49
N ARG A 20 7.20 34.28 4.12
CA ARG A 20 7.37 32.93 3.55
C ARG A 20 6.04 32.20 3.46
N ARG A 21 5.20 32.29 4.50
CA ARG A 21 3.83 31.73 4.53
C ARG A 21 2.93 32.32 3.45
N ASP A 22 2.96 33.64 3.26
CA ASP A 22 2.15 34.32 2.23
C ASP A 22 2.63 34.00 0.80
N LEU A 23 3.94 33.80 0.59
CA LEU A 23 4.49 33.38 -0.70
C LEU A 23 4.14 31.92 -1.01
N ALA A 24 4.28 31.00 -0.05
CA ALA A 24 3.87 29.61 -0.19
C ALA A 24 2.37 29.50 -0.54
N ALA A 25 1.51 30.23 0.17
CA ALA A 25 0.06 30.26 -0.09
C ALA A 25 -0.29 30.75 -1.52
N LYS A 26 0.50 31.65 -2.10
CA LYS A 26 0.32 32.18 -3.46
C LYS A 26 0.88 31.26 -4.57
N LEU A 27 1.86 30.42 -4.24
CA LEU A 27 2.45 29.44 -5.17
C LEU A 27 1.60 28.17 -5.26
N LEU A 28 0.99 27.79 -4.14
CA LEU A 28 0.04 26.67 -4.04
C LEU A 28 -1.24 26.87 -4.84
N THR A 29 -1.79 28.09 -4.85
CA THR A 29 -2.98 28.44 -5.65
C THR A 29 -2.75 28.33 -7.17
N LYS A 30 -1.51 28.06 -7.61
CA LYS A 30 -1.15 27.86 -9.02
C LYS A 30 -0.64 26.46 -9.37
N GLY A 31 -0.57 25.52 -8.43
CA GLY A 31 -0.22 24.11 -8.71
C GLY A 31 1.26 23.80 -8.92
N PHE A 32 2.19 24.71 -8.61
CA PHE A 32 3.64 24.54 -8.86
C PHE A 32 4.43 24.38 -7.55
N PHE A 33 4.06 23.40 -6.71
CA PHE A 33 4.58 23.33 -5.34
C PHE A 33 6.10 23.11 -5.25
N LEU A 34 6.65 22.19 -6.05
CA LEU A 34 8.08 21.83 -5.99
C LEU A 34 8.97 22.77 -6.80
N GLU A 35 8.60 23.11 -8.04
CA GLU A 35 9.35 24.08 -8.86
C GLU A 35 9.47 25.45 -8.19
N ALA A 36 8.48 25.86 -7.40
CA ALA A 36 8.52 27.14 -6.73
C ALA A 36 9.41 27.17 -5.48
N LEU A 37 9.61 26.04 -4.81
CA LEU A 37 10.56 25.90 -3.71
C LEU A 37 12.01 25.85 -4.23
N GLU A 38 12.23 25.11 -5.32
CA GLU A 38 13.54 24.99 -5.99
C GLU A 38 13.98 26.32 -6.63
N GLN A 39 13.08 27.01 -7.34
CA GLN A 39 13.39 28.29 -8.00
C GLN A 39 13.42 29.50 -7.08
N ALA A 40 12.93 29.38 -5.83
CA ALA A 40 13.04 30.44 -4.83
C ALA A 40 14.48 30.60 -4.27
N GLN A 41 15.46 29.79 -4.70
CA GLN A 41 16.82 29.78 -4.17
C GLN A 41 16.85 29.77 -2.64
N ILE A 42 15.89 29.07 -2.01
CA ILE A 42 15.97 28.74 -0.60
C ILE A 42 17.04 27.65 -0.51
N GLY A 43 18.31 28.06 -0.46
CA GLY A 43 19.43 27.18 -0.19
C GLY A 43 19.26 26.59 1.20
N LEU A 44 18.64 25.42 1.29
CA LEU A 44 18.74 24.57 2.46
C LEU A 44 20.12 23.91 2.35
N ASP A 45 21.11 24.50 3.01
CA ASP A 45 22.40 23.86 3.27
C ASP A 45 22.13 22.74 4.29
N LEU A 46 21.63 21.61 3.78
CA LEU A 46 21.32 20.42 4.58
C LEU A 46 22.63 19.64 4.74
N GLN A 47 23.31 19.88 5.87
CA GLN A 47 24.23 18.88 6.39
C GLN A 47 23.40 17.76 7.04
N ASP A 48 23.69 16.53 6.67
CA ASP A 48 22.84 15.33 6.75
C ASP A 48 22.29 14.92 8.14
N ASP A 49 22.64 15.60 9.24
CA ASP A 49 22.24 15.20 10.61
C ASP A 49 21.26 16.16 11.31
N GLU A 50 20.81 17.23 10.64
CA GLU A 50 19.79 18.15 11.15
C GLU A 50 18.65 18.34 10.12
N LEU A 51 17.80 17.32 9.95
CA LEU A 51 16.39 17.49 9.51
C LEU A 51 15.56 18.17 10.62
N SER A 52 16.17 19.24 11.15
CA SER A 52 15.89 20.03 12.34
C SER A 52 14.64 20.88 12.10
N PRO A 53 13.72 21.00 13.07
CA PRO A 53 12.39 21.65 13.12
C PRO A 53 11.66 22.20 11.88
N VAL A 54 12.37 22.80 10.91
CA VAL A 54 11.87 23.31 9.64
C VAL A 54 11.19 22.25 8.78
N ALA A 55 11.71 21.01 8.73
CA ALA A 55 11.07 19.92 7.99
C ALA A 55 9.67 19.60 8.56
N VAL A 56 9.58 19.54 9.90
CA VAL A 56 8.30 19.34 10.61
C VAL A 56 7.35 20.51 10.36
N GLU A 57 7.82 21.77 10.42
CA GLU A 57 7.00 22.94 10.11
C GLU A 57 6.51 22.95 8.65
N LEU A 58 7.30 22.43 7.70
CA LEU A 58 6.91 22.31 6.31
C LEU A 58 5.85 21.22 6.10
N GLU A 59 6.02 20.05 6.73
CA GLU A 59 5.02 18.97 6.72
C GLU A 59 3.68 19.42 7.34
N GLU A 60 3.72 20.14 8.47
CA GLU A 60 2.52 20.70 9.10
C GLU A 60 1.83 21.75 8.20
N LEU A 61 2.61 22.59 7.53
CA LEU A 61 2.10 23.58 6.60
C LEU A 61 1.47 22.92 5.35
N GLU A 62 2.13 21.90 4.78
CA GLU A 62 1.62 21.11 3.67
C GLU A 62 0.30 20.44 4.05
N ARG A 63 0.26 19.75 5.21
CA ARG A 63 -0.96 19.16 5.76
C ARG A 63 -2.10 20.18 5.88
N THR A 64 -1.84 21.32 6.50
CA THR A 64 -2.86 22.38 6.71
C THR A 64 -3.43 22.89 5.38
N ILE A 65 -2.58 23.02 4.37
CA ILE A 65 -2.99 23.45 3.03
C ILE A 65 -3.80 22.38 2.32
N LEU A 66 -3.36 21.12 2.37
CA LEU A 66 -4.08 19.99 1.81
C LEU A 66 -5.48 19.90 2.42
N GLU A 67 -5.59 19.93 3.74
CA GLU A 67 -6.88 19.92 4.46
C GLU A 67 -7.81 21.05 4.00
N ARG A 68 -7.27 22.26 3.76
CA ARG A 68 -8.09 23.42 3.37
C ARG A 68 -8.59 23.39 1.93
N HIS A 69 -7.91 22.68 1.02
CA HIS A 69 -8.23 22.66 -0.41
C HIS A 69 -8.50 21.26 -0.94
N LEU A 70 -8.77 20.32 -0.03
CA LEU A 70 -8.95 18.90 -0.36
C LEU A 70 -10.12 18.71 -1.34
N ASP A 71 -11.20 19.46 -1.15
CA ASP A 71 -12.37 19.49 -2.03
C ASP A 71 -12.02 19.83 -3.48
N ALA A 72 -11.17 20.83 -3.70
CA ALA A 72 -10.72 21.23 -5.02
C ALA A 72 -9.77 20.21 -5.67
N LEU A 73 -8.99 19.48 -4.86
CA LEU A 73 -8.00 18.50 -5.33
C LEU A 73 -8.63 17.17 -5.71
N VAL A 74 -9.55 16.66 -4.89
CA VAL A 74 -10.15 15.33 -5.09
C VAL A 74 -11.58 15.39 -5.63
N GLY A 75 -12.19 16.58 -5.67
CA GLY A 75 -13.51 16.81 -6.26
C GLY A 75 -14.59 15.93 -5.61
N PRO A 76 -15.34 15.14 -6.38
CA PRO A 76 -16.37 14.26 -5.84
C PRO A 76 -15.87 13.27 -4.78
N ALA A 77 -14.56 12.97 -4.74
CA ALA A 77 -14.00 12.04 -3.75
C ALA A 77 -13.89 12.64 -2.35
N PHE A 78 -14.05 13.95 -2.18
CA PHE A 78 -13.82 14.66 -0.92
C PHE A 78 -14.57 14.05 0.26
N GLU A 79 -15.85 13.73 0.06
CA GLU A 79 -16.71 13.17 1.11
C GLU A 79 -16.36 11.73 1.48
N PHE A 80 -15.52 11.06 0.70
CA PHE A 80 -15.09 9.68 0.92
C PHE A 80 -13.66 9.60 1.44
N VAL A 81 -12.91 10.71 1.47
CA VAL A 81 -11.53 10.70 1.98
C VAL A 81 -11.54 10.27 3.44
N ILE A 82 -10.69 9.32 3.79
CA ILE A 82 -10.55 8.87 5.17
C ILE A 82 -9.90 9.99 5.99
N ASP A 83 -10.57 10.46 7.05
CA ASP A 83 -10.16 11.62 7.88
C ASP A 83 -8.68 11.60 8.33
N ASN A 84 -8.06 10.43 8.43
CA ASN A 84 -6.68 10.26 8.89
C ASN A 84 -5.68 9.90 7.78
N HIS A 85 -6.11 9.80 6.53
CA HIS A 85 -5.26 9.47 5.37
C HIS A 85 -5.47 10.51 4.26
N LEU A 86 -4.84 11.67 4.46
CA LEU A 86 -4.82 12.71 3.45
C LEU A 86 -4.17 12.20 2.16
N PRO A 87 -4.66 12.61 0.98
CA PRO A 87 -4.08 12.21 -0.28
C PRO A 87 -2.66 12.75 -0.43
N LYS A 88 -1.81 11.97 -1.10
CA LYS A 88 -0.50 12.45 -1.51
C LYS A 88 -0.63 13.22 -2.82
N VAL A 89 -0.01 14.39 -2.87
CA VAL A 89 -0.02 15.28 -4.03
C VAL A 89 1.39 15.51 -4.53
N GLU A 90 1.61 15.24 -5.82
CA GLU A 90 2.88 15.52 -6.48
C GLU A 90 2.62 16.46 -7.67
N ASN A 91 3.38 17.55 -7.76
CA ASN A 91 3.24 18.54 -8.83
C ASN A 91 1.78 19.04 -9.04
N GLY A 92 1.06 19.23 -7.94
CA GLY A 92 -0.33 19.69 -7.95
C GLY A 92 -1.35 18.66 -8.41
N ARG A 93 -0.98 17.38 -8.50
CA ARG A 93 -1.89 16.28 -8.87
C ARG A 93 -1.91 15.21 -7.78
N VAL A 94 -3.10 14.63 -7.57
CA VAL A 94 -3.28 13.52 -6.63
C VAL A 94 -2.65 12.26 -7.21
N VAL A 95 -1.68 11.69 -6.49
CA VAL A 95 -0.99 10.45 -6.87
C VAL A 95 -1.36 9.27 -5.97
N GLU A 96 -1.80 9.55 -4.74
CA GLU A 96 -2.31 8.57 -3.79
C GLU A 96 -3.60 9.08 -3.16
N LEU A 97 -4.60 8.20 -3.09
CA LEU A 97 -5.89 8.50 -2.50
C LEU A 97 -6.42 7.26 -1.80
N SER A 98 -6.87 7.44 -0.56
CA SER A 98 -7.62 6.42 0.17
C SER A 98 -9.05 6.90 0.42
N VAL A 99 -10.02 6.11 0.00
CA VAL A 99 -11.45 6.38 0.17
C VAL A 99 -12.14 5.30 0.99
N HIS A 100 -13.12 5.70 1.78
CA HIS A 100 -14.06 4.83 2.47
C HIS A 100 -15.45 5.01 1.84
N VAL A 101 -16.02 3.92 1.36
CA VAL A 101 -17.28 3.88 0.62
C VAL A 101 -18.27 3.02 1.38
N GLU A 102 -19.41 3.60 1.73
CA GLU A 102 -20.48 2.90 2.46
C GLU A 102 -21.67 2.57 1.54
N GLY A 103 -22.23 1.36 1.69
CA GLY A 103 -23.53 0.96 1.16
C GLY A 103 -23.93 1.50 -0.24
N ASP A 104 -25.05 2.21 -0.28
CA ASP A 104 -25.75 2.67 -1.50
C ASP A 104 -25.05 3.84 -2.24
N ASP A 105 -23.87 4.28 -1.80
CA ASP A 105 -23.12 5.38 -2.45
C ASP A 105 -22.53 5.02 -3.83
N LEU A 106 -22.89 3.85 -4.39
CA LEU A 106 -22.43 3.34 -5.69
C LEU A 106 -22.52 4.35 -6.84
N ARG A 107 -23.56 5.18 -6.87
CA ARG A 107 -23.69 6.25 -7.87
C ARG A 107 -22.65 7.35 -7.71
N ARG A 108 -22.25 7.64 -6.48
CA ARG A 108 -21.28 8.69 -6.15
C ARG A 108 -19.85 8.19 -6.34
N VAL A 109 -19.61 6.92 -6.06
CA VAL A 109 -18.35 6.21 -6.38
C VAL A 109 -18.02 6.30 -7.87
N ALA A 110 -19.04 6.23 -8.73
CA ALA A 110 -18.84 6.40 -10.17
C ALA A 110 -18.26 7.78 -10.53
N GLU A 111 -18.74 8.85 -9.89
CA GLU A 111 -18.23 10.21 -10.11
C GLU A 111 -16.81 10.36 -9.56
N VAL A 112 -16.48 9.68 -8.46
CA VAL A 112 -15.12 9.60 -7.91
C VAL A 112 -14.17 9.00 -8.92
N PHE A 113 -14.41 7.77 -9.37
CA PHE A 113 -13.47 7.04 -10.22
C PHE A 113 -13.37 7.57 -11.64
N THR A 114 -14.36 8.32 -12.12
CA THR A 114 -14.33 8.96 -13.44
C THR A 114 -13.83 10.41 -13.40
N SER A 115 -13.47 10.94 -12.22
CA SER A 115 -13.02 12.31 -12.06
C SER A 115 -11.69 12.58 -12.81
N PRO A 116 -11.62 13.58 -13.71
CA PRO A 116 -10.39 13.91 -14.43
C PRO A 116 -9.28 14.44 -13.50
N LEU A 117 -9.64 14.88 -12.29
CA LEU A 117 -8.69 15.32 -11.26
C LEU A 117 -7.78 14.18 -10.80
N LEU A 118 -8.24 12.93 -10.90
CA LEU A 118 -7.51 11.73 -10.49
C LEU A 118 -6.65 11.14 -11.61
N SER A 119 -6.48 11.81 -12.75
CA SER A 119 -5.76 11.29 -13.92
C SER A 119 -4.28 10.93 -13.69
N SER A 120 -3.69 11.33 -12.57
CA SER A 120 -2.31 10.95 -12.18
C SER A 120 -2.27 10.00 -10.97
N LEU A 121 -3.42 9.49 -10.54
CA LEU A 121 -3.53 8.55 -9.43
C LEU A 121 -2.81 7.23 -9.77
N GLN A 122 -1.95 6.78 -8.86
CA GLN A 122 -1.18 5.54 -8.99
C GLN A 122 -1.42 4.59 -7.81
N VAL A 123 -1.78 5.12 -6.65
CA VAL A 123 -2.05 4.35 -5.43
C VAL A 123 -3.49 4.61 -5.02
N LEU A 124 -4.28 3.54 -4.95
CA LEU A 124 -5.69 3.63 -4.54
C LEU A 124 -5.95 2.70 -3.36
N GLY A 125 -6.34 3.30 -2.23
CA GLY A 125 -6.94 2.61 -1.10
C GLY A 125 -8.46 2.69 -1.16
N VAL A 126 -9.13 1.55 -1.05
CA VAL A 126 -10.60 1.51 -0.95
C VAL A 126 -10.98 0.66 0.25
N ILE A 127 -11.67 1.28 1.20
CA ILE A 127 -12.42 0.57 2.22
C ILE A 127 -13.87 0.52 1.75
N VAL A 128 -14.42 -0.69 1.61
CA VAL A 128 -15.80 -0.85 1.17
C VAL A 128 -16.45 -2.03 1.86
N ASP A 129 -17.75 -1.90 2.12
CA ASP A 129 -18.53 -2.98 2.71
C ASP A 129 -18.76 -4.10 1.70
N ASP A 130 -19.08 -3.82 0.43
CA ASP A 130 -19.25 -4.85 -0.60
C ASP A 130 -18.80 -4.32 -1.98
N ILE A 131 -18.17 -5.18 -2.80
CA ILE A 131 -17.86 -4.84 -4.20
C ILE A 131 -18.94 -5.46 -5.07
N VAL A 132 -19.83 -4.60 -5.55
CA VAL A 132 -20.84 -4.96 -6.55
C VAL A 132 -20.33 -4.70 -7.97
N GLU A 133 -20.97 -5.33 -8.96
CA GLU A 133 -20.60 -5.21 -10.38
C GLU A 133 -20.52 -3.76 -10.89
N ASP A 134 -21.35 -2.86 -10.34
CA ASP A 134 -21.36 -1.44 -10.72
C ASP A 134 -20.02 -0.74 -10.43
N VAL A 135 -19.29 -1.12 -9.36
CA VAL A 135 -17.97 -0.55 -9.05
C VAL A 135 -16.94 -0.95 -10.10
N ILE A 136 -16.97 -2.21 -10.53
CA ILE A 136 -16.06 -2.75 -11.55
C ILE A 136 -16.27 -2.01 -12.88
N ALA A 137 -17.52 -1.83 -13.31
CA ALA A 137 -17.84 -1.12 -14.55
C ALA A 137 -17.33 0.34 -14.57
N LYS A 138 -17.05 0.94 -13.40
CA LYS A 138 -16.49 2.30 -13.30
C LYS A 138 -14.98 2.32 -13.29
N LEU A 139 -14.33 1.29 -12.76
CA LEU A 139 -12.89 1.13 -12.91
C LEU A 139 -12.49 1.03 -14.39
N ASP A 140 -13.34 0.43 -15.24
CA ASP A 140 -13.10 0.38 -16.69
C ASP A 140 -13.03 1.76 -17.37
N MET A 141 -13.69 2.77 -16.80
CA MET A 141 -13.79 4.11 -17.37
C MET A 141 -12.87 5.13 -16.68
N ALA A 142 -12.11 4.70 -15.68
CA ALA A 142 -11.32 5.61 -14.86
C ALA A 142 -10.13 6.18 -15.64
N PRO A 143 -9.78 7.48 -15.46
CA PRO A 143 -8.76 8.15 -16.26
C PRO A 143 -7.33 7.93 -15.76
N PHE A 144 -7.09 6.88 -14.98
CA PHE A 144 -5.82 6.62 -14.28
C PHE A 144 -5.32 5.19 -14.46
N ALA A 145 -4.08 4.95 -14.06
CA ALA A 145 -3.45 3.63 -14.10
C ALA A 145 -2.76 3.39 -12.76
N LEU A 146 -3.16 2.32 -12.08
CA LEU A 146 -2.68 1.99 -10.74
C LEU A 146 -1.40 1.16 -10.81
N ARG A 147 -0.48 1.50 -9.91
CA ARG A 147 0.65 0.66 -9.52
C ARG A 147 0.37 -0.08 -8.21
N GLU A 148 -0.45 0.50 -7.35
CA GLU A 148 -0.82 -0.08 -6.07
C GLU A 148 -2.33 0.00 -5.83
N LEU A 149 -2.88 -1.12 -5.37
CA LEU A 149 -4.27 -1.25 -4.99
C LEU A 149 -4.36 -1.86 -3.59
N ASN A 150 -5.00 -1.14 -2.68
CA ASN A 150 -5.29 -1.62 -1.33
C ASN A 150 -6.80 -1.72 -1.15
N LEU A 151 -7.31 -2.95 -1.01
CA LEU A 151 -8.72 -3.22 -0.80
C LEU A 151 -8.94 -3.76 0.61
N TRP A 152 -9.70 -3.02 1.40
CA TRP A 152 -10.25 -3.51 2.65
C TRP A 152 -11.76 -3.76 2.50
N LEU A 153 -12.12 -5.04 2.58
CA LEU A 153 -13.45 -5.55 2.30
C LEU A 153 -14.08 -6.13 3.56
N ARG A 154 -15.17 -5.54 4.03
CA ARG A 154 -15.89 -6.04 5.20
C ARG A 154 -16.88 -7.15 4.85
N GLY A 155 -17.44 -7.12 3.65
CA GLY A 155 -18.43 -8.06 3.12
C GLY A 155 -17.86 -9.06 2.12
N ASN A 156 -18.64 -9.43 1.12
CA ASN A 156 -18.34 -10.58 0.26
C ASN A 156 -17.38 -10.22 -0.87
N LEU A 157 -16.28 -10.96 -1.00
CA LEU A 157 -15.42 -10.91 -2.17
C LEU A 157 -15.46 -12.25 -2.88
N SER A 158 -16.36 -12.38 -3.86
CA SER A 158 -16.37 -13.59 -4.67
C SER A 158 -15.06 -13.68 -5.49
N PRO A 159 -14.53 -14.89 -5.73
CA PRO A 159 -13.35 -15.07 -6.58
C PRO A 159 -13.52 -14.48 -7.99
N MET A 160 -14.75 -14.45 -8.51
CA MET A 160 -15.07 -13.85 -9.80
C MET A 160 -15.01 -12.32 -9.75
N THR A 161 -15.54 -11.71 -8.69
CA THR A 161 -15.49 -10.26 -8.49
C THR A 161 -14.05 -9.77 -8.41
N LEU A 162 -13.20 -10.43 -7.60
CA LEU A 162 -11.79 -10.07 -7.48
C LEU A 162 -11.08 -10.18 -8.84
N LYS A 163 -11.33 -11.27 -9.57
CA LYS A 163 -10.76 -11.45 -10.90
C LYS A 163 -11.14 -10.29 -11.83
N SER A 164 -12.41 -9.90 -11.87
CA SER A 164 -12.87 -8.79 -12.71
C SER A 164 -12.23 -7.45 -12.32
N VAL A 165 -12.05 -7.17 -11.02
CA VAL A 165 -11.34 -5.97 -10.54
C VAL A 165 -9.89 -5.94 -11.05
N LEU A 166 -9.19 -7.08 -11.00
CA LEU A 166 -7.79 -7.17 -11.42
C LEU A 166 -7.60 -7.19 -12.94
N GLU A 167 -8.66 -7.51 -13.70
CA GLU A 167 -8.67 -7.45 -15.16
C GLU A 167 -9.09 -6.07 -15.70
N ALA A 168 -9.52 -5.15 -14.84
CA ALA A 168 -9.86 -3.79 -15.23
C ALA A 168 -8.62 -3.06 -15.81
N PRO A 169 -8.78 -2.21 -16.85
CA PRO A 169 -7.70 -1.47 -17.49
C PRO A 169 -6.79 -0.70 -16.52
N VAL A 170 -7.36 -0.15 -15.44
CA VAL A 170 -6.62 0.55 -14.38
C VAL A 170 -5.56 -0.32 -13.71
N CYS A 171 -5.75 -1.64 -13.67
CA CYS A 171 -4.84 -2.60 -13.06
C CYS A 171 -3.79 -3.15 -14.03
N GLY A 172 -3.74 -2.66 -15.28
CA GLY A 172 -2.83 -3.17 -16.31
C GLY A 172 -1.34 -3.02 -15.99
N GLY A 173 -0.99 -2.12 -15.07
CA GLY A 173 0.37 -1.93 -14.55
C GLY A 173 0.49 -2.16 -13.04
N LEU A 174 -0.42 -2.95 -12.45
CA LEU A 174 -0.46 -3.18 -11.01
C LEU A 174 0.77 -3.98 -10.56
N GLU A 175 1.55 -3.39 -9.66
CA GLU A 175 2.77 -3.96 -9.08
C GLU A 175 2.54 -4.44 -7.63
N SER A 176 1.70 -3.73 -6.88
CA SER A 176 1.43 -3.98 -5.46
C SER A 176 -0.06 -4.19 -5.21
N LEU A 177 -0.40 -5.28 -4.52
CA LEU A 177 -1.78 -5.60 -4.14
C LEU A 177 -1.87 -5.94 -2.65
N TYR A 178 -2.68 -5.17 -1.94
CA TYR A 178 -3.01 -5.43 -0.54
C TYR A 178 -4.49 -5.77 -0.45
N LEU A 179 -4.79 -7.00 -0.03
CA LEU A 179 -6.16 -7.46 0.19
C LEU A 179 -6.36 -7.73 1.67
N ARG A 180 -7.37 -7.08 2.25
CA ARG A 180 -7.85 -7.38 3.60
C ARG A 180 -9.34 -7.71 3.55
N GLY A 181 -9.77 -8.76 4.22
CA GLY A 181 -11.20 -8.93 4.44
C GLY A 181 -11.62 -10.17 5.19
N THR A 182 -12.93 -10.26 5.43
CA THR A 182 -13.59 -11.35 6.16
C THR A 182 -13.84 -12.60 5.30
N GLN A 183 -13.72 -12.45 3.97
CA GLN A 183 -14.03 -13.51 3.00
C GLN A 183 -12.91 -13.88 2.05
N LEU A 184 -11.65 -13.62 2.43
CA LEU A 184 -10.51 -14.18 1.71
C LEU A 184 -10.43 -15.69 1.99
N THR A 185 -10.64 -16.49 0.94
CA THR A 185 -10.60 -17.95 0.99
C THR A 185 -9.52 -18.51 0.08
N ASP A 186 -9.17 -19.78 0.23
CA ASP A 186 -8.27 -20.49 -0.70
C ASP A 186 -8.74 -20.36 -2.17
N ASP A 187 -10.07 -20.38 -2.43
CA ASP A 187 -10.62 -20.17 -3.78
C ASP A 187 -10.42 -18.75 -4.30
N THR A 188 -10.48 -17.75 -3.42
CA THR A 188 -10.15 -16.36 -3.75
C THR A 188 -8.69 -16.23 -4.16
N VAL A 189 -7.77 -16.88 -3.42
CA VAL A 189 -6.34 -16.92 -3.73
C VAL A 189 -6.06 -17.65 -5.04
N LYS A 190 -6.78 -18.75 -5.30
CA LYS A 190 -6.70 -19.49 -6.56
C LYS A 190 -7.16 -18.66 -7.76
N ALA A 191 -8.20 -17.85 -7.61
CA ALA A 191 -8.64 -16.94 -8.67
C ALA A 191 -7.64 -15.80 -8.89
N LEU A 192 -7.12 -15.22 -7.81
CA LEU A 192 -6.03 -14.22 -7.86
C LEU A 192 -4.85 -14.75 -8.68
N GLY A 193 -4.39 -15.98 -8.42
CA GLY A 193 -3.25 -16.57 -9.12
C GLY A 193 -3.44 -16.80 -10.62
N ARG A 194 -4.70 -16.75 -11.11
CA ARG A 194 -5.04 -16.87 -12.52
C ARG A 194 -5.15 -15.53 -13.24
N SER A 195 -5.10 -14.41 -12.51
CA SER A 195 -5.14 -13.07 -13.10
C SER A 195 -3.90 -12.82 -13.97
N ALA A 196 -4.03 -11.90 -14.92
CA ALA A 196 -2.93 -11.48 -15.80
C ALA A 196 -2.05 -10.38 -15.17
N ALA A 197 -2.37 -9.93 -13.95
CA ALA A 197 -1.63 -8.88 -13.25
C ALA A 197 -0.19 -9.31 -12.97
N THR A 198 0.76 -8.38 -13.11
CA THR A 198 2.19 -8.61 -12.90
C THR A 198 2.61 -8.13 -11.50
N ILE A 199 2.08 -8.80 -10.48
CA ILE A 199 2.26 -8.42 -9.08
C ILE A 199 3.67 -8.79 -8.61
N THR A 200 4.36 -7.83 -8.00
CA THR A 200 5.68 -8.02 -7.35
C THR A 200 5.59 -7.95 -5.83
N GLU A 201 4.54 -7.33 -5.30
CA GLU A 201 4.23 -7.28 -3.87
C GLU A 201 2.78 -7.66 -3.60
N LEU A 202 2.57 -8.68 -2.76
CA LEU A 202 1.25 -9.16 -2.40
C LEU A 202 1.14 -9.26 -0.88
N THR A 203 0.11 -8.65 -0.31
CA THR A 203 -0.30 -8.92 1.07
C THR A 203 -1.74 -9.39 1.12
N LEU A 204 -1.96 -10.54 1.73
CA LEU A 204 -3.27 -11.07 2.07
C LEU A 204 -3.44 -11.02 3.59
N ARG A 205 -4.48 -10.34 4.05
CA ARG A 205 -4.83 -10.25 5.46
C ARG A 205 -6.26 -10.72 5.70
N SER A 206 -6.42 -11.80 6.45
CA SER A 206 -7.77 -12.22 6.83
C SER A 206 -8.19 -11.55 8.13
N ASP A 207 -9.43 -11.08 8.19
CA ASP A 207 -10.08 -10.75 9.47
C ASP A 207 -10.71 -12.02 10.10
N ASP A 208 -10.79 -13.12 9.35
CA ASP A 208 -11.16 -14.47 9.82
C ASP A 208 -10.05 -15.48 9.51
N MET A 209 -9.29 -15.83 10.55
CA MET A 209 -8.14 -16.74 10.49
C MET A 209 -8.45 -18.10 9.86
N THR A 210 -9.72 -18.53 9.86
CA THR A 210 -10.11 -19.91 9.50
C THR A 210 -10.18 -20.17 8.00
N ARG A 211 -10.05 -19.12 7.17
CA ARG A 211 -10.39 -19.19 5.74
C ARG A 211 -9.19 -19.23 4.79
N LEU A 212 -8.03 -18.76 5.23
CA LEU A 212 -6.76 -18.84 4.49
C LEU A 212 -5.83 -19.84 5.16
N GLY A 213 -5.74 -21.04 4.59
CA GLY A 213 -4.96 -22.15 5.11
C GLY A 213 -3.71 -22.46 4.28
N PRO A 214 -3.02 -23.58 4.57
CA PRO A 214 -1.81 -23.98 3.84
C PRO A 214 -2.03 -24.23 2.34
N ASN A 215 -3.26 -24.51 1.90
CA ASN A 215 -3.59 -24.66 0.47
C ASN A 215 -3.48 -23.33 -0.29
N SER A 216 -3.75 -22.19 0.36
CA SER A 216 -3.52 -20.87 -0.24
C SER A 216 -2.08 -20.70 -0.68
N VAL A 217 -1.11 -21.22 0.07
CA VAL A 217 0.31 -21.17 -0.31
C VAL A 217 0.56 -21.94 -1.60
N ASN A 218 -0.06 -23.11 -1.78
CA ASN A 218 0.05 -23.88 -3.02
C ASN A 218 -0.58 -23.13 -4.20
N HIS A 219 -1.74 -22.50 -3.99
CA HIS A 219 -2.38 -21.68 -5.01
C HIS A 219 -1.54 -20.45 -5.39
N LEU A 220 -0.84 -19.85 -4.44
CA LEU A 220 0.13 -18.80 -4.72
C LEU A 220 1.33 -19.37 -5.48
N ALA A 221 1.87 -20.54 -5.14
CA ALA A 221 2.98 -21.12 -5.90
C ALA A 221 2.61 -21.38 -7.37
N ASP A 222 1.36 -21.73 -7.65
CA ASP A 222 0.81 -21.91 -8.99
C ASP A 222 0.43 -20.59 -9.70
N ALA A 223 0.52 -19.46 -9.00
CA ALA A 223 0.11 -18.17 -9.55
C ALA A 223 1.10 -17.66 -10.61
N ARG A 224 0.54 -17.02 -11.65
CA ARG A 224 1.32 -16.51 -12.79
C ARG A 224 2.38 -15.47 -12.40
N PHE A 225 2.09 -14.66 -11.39
CA PHE A 225 2.95 -13.57 -10.94
C PHE A 225 4.04 -14.03 -9.95
N THR A 226 3.95 -15.24 -9.40
CA THR A 226 4.85 -15.70 -8.33
C THR A 226 6.33 -15.66 -8.67
N PRO A 227 6.77 -15.99 -9.91
CA PRO A 227 8.16 -15.83 -10.30
C PRO A 227 8.68 -14.37 -10.21
N SER A 228 7.79 -13.38 -10.25
CA SER A 228 8.13 -11.96 -10.12
C SER A 228 7.95 -11.42 -8.70
N LEU A 229 7.42 -12.24 -7.79
CA LEU A 229 7.07 -11.80 -6.44
C LEU A 229 8.35 -11.64 -5.60
N THR A 230 8.52 -10.43 -5.04
CA THR A 230 9.64 -10.07 -4.17
C THR A 230 9.20 -9.83 -2.73
N ALA A 231 7.92 -9.52 -2.52
CA ALA A 231 7.34 -9.34 -1.20
C ALA A 231 6.01 -10.10 -1.06
N LEU A 232 5.92 -10.93 -0.02
CA LEU A 232 4.71 -11.69 0.31
C LEU A 232 4.33 -11.49 1.78
N GLY A 233 3.09 -11.08 2.02
CA GLY A 233 2.46 -11.03 3.34
C GLY A 233 1.27 -11.98 3.43
N LEU A 234 1.29 -12.90 4.39
CA LEU A 234 0.17 -13.75 4.79
C LEU A 234 -0.14 -13.47 6.26
N ILE A 235 -0.93 -12.45 6.51
CA ILE A 235 -1.12 -11.87 7.85
C ILE A 235 -2.46 -12.31 8.42
N SER A 236 -2.48 -12.74 9.69
CA SER A 236 -3.69 -13.22 10.33
C SER A 236 -4.34 -14.33 9.48
N THR A 237 -3.60 -15.43 9.28
CA THR A 237 -4.00 -16.61 8.50
C THR A 237 -3.73 -17.90 9.26
N SER A 238 -4.34 -19.02 8.87
CA SER A 238 -4.10 -20.34 9.47
C SER A 238 -3.17 -21.22 8.61
N ILE A 239 -2.17 -20.61 7.99
CA ILE A 239 -1.19 -21.33 7.16
C ILE A 239 -0.41 -22.38 7.96
N GLY A 240 -0.05 -22.07 9.21
CA GLY A 240 0.68 -22.96 10.13
C GLY A 240 2.02 -23.46 9.60
N ASP A 241 2.55 -24.48 10.27
CA ASP A 241 3.81 -25.13 9.89
C ASP A 241 3.75 -25.80 8.52
N GLN A 242 2.57 -26.29 8.11
CA GLN A 242 2.38 -26.84 6.78
C GLN A 242 2.51 -25.76 5.70
N GLY A 243 2.01 -24.56 5.95
CA GLY A 243 2.18 -23.42 5.05
C GLY A 243 3.64 -22.98 4.99
N ALA A 244 4.35 -22.96 6.12
CA ALA A 244 5.80 -22.73 6.16
C ALA A 244 6.57 -23.77 5.32
N PHE A 245 6.20 -25.05 5.43
CA PHE A 245 6.72 -26.12 4.57
C PHE A 245 6.43 -25.88 3.09
N ASN A 246 5.21 -25.49 2.74
CA ASN A 246 4.85 -25.22 1.35
C ASN A 246 5.63 -24.01 0.81
N LEU A 247 5.85 -22.95 1.60
CA LEU A 247 6.67 -21.82 1.19
C LEU A 247 8.13 -22.23 0.96
N ALA A 248 8.69 -23.05 1.85
CA ALA A 248 10.06 -23.55 1.78
C ALA A 248 10.29 -24.51 0.58
N SER A 249 9.34 -25.41 0.34
CA SER A 249 9.50 -26.49 -0.65
C SER A 249 9.23 -26.08 -2.10
N LEU A 250 8.81 -24.83 -2.36
CA LEU A 250 8.36 -24.39 -3.67
C LEU A 250 9.33 -23.36 -4.27
N GLN A 251 10.10 -23.83 -5.26
CA GLN A 251 11.00 -23.01 -6.11
C GLN A 251 10.39 -21.71 -6.68
N PRO A 252 9.08 -21.61 -6.99
CA PRO A 252 8.46 -20.37 -7.43
C PRO A 252 8.74 -19.14 -6.53
N PHE A 253 9.00 -19.33 -5.24
CA PHE A 253 9.25 -18.24 -4.29
C PHE A 253 10.72 -17.80 -4.15
N ALA A 254 11.63 -18.32 -4.99
CA ALA A 254 13.08 -18.04 -4.90
C ALA A 254 13.46 -16.53 -5.05
N ASN A 255 12.57 -15.71 -5.59
CA ASN A 255 12.77 -14.27 -5.74
C ASN A 255 12.27 -13.43 -4.56
N LEU A 256 11.68 -14.07 -3.53
CA LEU A 256 11.27 -13.35 -2.34
C LEU A 256 12.46 -12.71 -1.63
N ARG A 257 12.26 -11.46 -1.24
CA ARG A 257 13.15 -10.63 -0.41
C ARG A 257 12.48 -10.26 0.91
N ARG A 258 11.16 -10.15 0.93
CA ARG A 258 10.39 -9.83 2.15
C ARG A 258 9.27 -10.85 2.35
N LEU A 259 9.21 -11.43 3.54
CA LEU A 259 8.19 -12.40 3.91
C LEU A 259 7.58 -12.02 5.25
N ALA A 260 6.26 -11.80 5.29
CA ALA A 260 5.52 -11.51 6.51
C ALA A 260 4.47 -12.59 6.78
N LEU A 261 4.67 -13.35 7.86
CA LEU A 261 3.81 -14.45 8.32
C LEU A 261 3.26 -14.14 9.72
N ARG A 262 3.03 -12.85 10.00
CA ARG A 262 2.53 -12.39 11.29
C ARG A 262 1.18 -13.01 11.58
N ASP A 263 1.00 -13.56 12.78
CA ASP A 263 -0.25 -14.21 13.19
C ASP A 263 -0.63 -15.31 12.17
N GLY A 264 0.29 -16.25 11.96
CA GLY A 264 0.19 -17.35 10.99
C GLY A 264 0.02 -18.73 11.61
N VAL A 265 -0.05 -18.81 12.94
CA VAL A 265 -0.07 -20.06 13.73
C VAL A 265 1.18 -20.94 13.49
N ILE A 266 2.33 -20.31 13.24
CA ILE A 266 3.62 -20.99 13.05
C ILE A 266 4.19 -21.38 14.41
N THR A 267 4.72 -22.59 14.52
CA THR A 267 5.39 -23.10 15.72
C THR A 267 6.91 -23.16 15.53
N ASN A 268 7.61 -23.67 16.53
CA ASN A 268 9.03 -23.98 16.43
C ASN A 268 9.37 -24.89 15.24
N ASP A 269 8.48 -25.78 14.82
CA ASP A 269 8.75 -26.69 13.70
C ASP A 269 8.68 -25.96 12.35
N GLY A 270 7.69 -25.09 12.16
CA GLY A 270 7.66 -24.19 11.00
C GLY A 270 8.84 -23.21 11.01
N ALA A 271 9.23 -22.70 12.17
CA ALA A 271 10.42 -21.84 12.30
C ALA A 271 11.71 -22.55 11.87
N LYS A 272 11.89 -23.83 12.22
CA LYS A 272 13.04 -24.63 11.75
C LYS A 272 13.04 -24.79 10.23
N ILE A 273 11.87 -25.05 9.65
CA ILE A 273 11.72 -25.19 8.20
C ILE A 273 12.11 -23.89 7.50
N LEU A 274 11.52 -22.77 7.91
CA LEU A 274 11.84 -21.45 7.35
C LEU A 274 13.33 -21.10 7.53
N GLY A 275 13.91 -21.43 8.68
CA GLY A 275 15.30 -21.08 9.00
C GLY A 275 16.38 -21.95 8.33
N SER A 276 16.00 -23.03 7.64
CA SER A 276 16.96 -23.99 7.06
C SER A 276 16.81 -24.21 5.56
N ASP A 277 15.75 -23.71 4.92
CA ASP A 277 15.51 -23.96 3.50
C ASP A 277 16.30 -22.99 2.59
N PRO A 278 17.05 -23.49 1.59
CA PRO A 278 17.79 -22.67 0.65
C PRO A 278 16.94 -21.71 -0.19
N VAL A 279 15.63 -21.93 -0.34
CA VAL A 279 14.77 -21.01 -1.12
C VAL A 279 14.78 -19.59 -0.54
N PHE A 280 15.09 -19.44 0.76
CA PHE A 280 15.17 -18.16 1.45
C PHE A 280 16.59 -17.59 1.55
N GLU A 281 17.57 -18.12 0.82
CA GLU A 281 18.95 -17.58 0.81
C GLU A 281 18.98 -16.10 0.36
N GLY A 282 18.04 -15.69 -0.51
CA GLY A 282 17.87 -14.31 -0.94
C GLY A 282 16.98 -13.45 -0.04
N LEU A 283 16.39 -14.00 1.02
CA LEU A 283 15.45 -13.27 1.88
C LEU A 283 16.20 -12.21 2.69
N GLU A 284 15.67 -10.99 2.76
CA GLU A 284 16.27 -9.85 3.45
C GLU A 284 15.52 -9.51 4.74
N PHE A 285 14.22 -9.81 4.79
CA PHE A 285 13.35 -9.53 5.92
C PHE A 285 12.32 -10.63 6.14
N LEU A 286 12.19 -11.07 7.40
CA LEU A 286 11.18 -12.02 7.85
C LEU A 286 10.41 -11.46 9.04
N ASP A 287 9.08 -11.39 8.96
CA ASP A 287 8.21 -11.12 10.10
C ASP A 287 7.43 -12.39 10.50
N VAL A 288 7.73 -12.92 11.68
CA VAL A 288 7.02 -14.04 12.32
C VAL A 288 6.38 -13.62 13.64
N SER A 289 6.07 -12.33 13.80
CA SER A 289 5.41 -11.81 15.00
C SER A 289 4.08 -12.50 15.28
N ARG A 290 3.69 -12.58 16.55
CA ARG A 290 2.39 -13.15 16.97
C ARG A 290 2.15 -14.59 16.50
N ASN A 291 3.19 -15.41 16.48
CA ASN A 291 3.09 -16.84 16.23
C ASN A 291 3.20 -17.62 17.55
N VAL A 292 3.56 -18.90 17.51
CA VAL A 292 3.77 -19.77 18.68
C VAL A 292 5.22 -20.26 18.68
N ILE A 293 6.16 -19.32 18.59
CA ILE A 293 7.60 -19.58 18.48
C ILE A 293 8.28 -19.20 19.80
N ASP A 294 9.01 -20.13 20.41
CA ASP A 294 9.83 -19.87 21.58
C ASP A 294 11.30 -19.60 21.21
N ASP A 295 12.16 -19.46 22.22
CA ASP A 295 13.58 -19.21 22.02
C ASP A 295 14.28 -20.26 21.14
N ALA A 296 13.88 -21.53 21.20
CA ALA A 296 14.47 -22.59 20.38
C ALA A 296 14.08 -22.44 18.90
N GLY A 297 12.82 -22.06 18.62
CA GLY A 297 12.39 -21.73 17.26
C GLY A 297 13.07 -20.46 16.72
N LEU A 298 13.24 -19.43 17.55
CA LEU A 298 13.95 -18.21 17.16
C LEU A 298 15.44 -18.47 16.85
N VAL A 299 16.09 -19.38 17.58
CA VAL A 299 17.47 -19.80 17.25
C VAL A 299 17.55 -20.39 15.85
N ALA A 300 16.55 -21.15 15.41
CA ALA A 300 16.53 -21.69 14.05
C ALA A 300 16.43 -20.58 12.99
N LEU A 301 15.59 -19.56 13.23
CA LEU A 301 15.44 -18.43 12.31
C LEU A 301 16.70 -17.54 12.23
N ARG A 302 17.50 -17.46 13.30
CA ARG A 302 18.79 -16.76 13.25
C ARG A 302 19.76 -17.36 12.24
N GLY A 303 19.57 -18.62 11.85
CA GLY A 303 20.35 -19.27 10.80
C GLY A 303 20.28 -18.56 9.45
N LEU A 304 19.23 -17.77 9.20
CA LEU A 304 19.08 -16.99 7.97
C LEU A 304 20.04 -15.79 7.88
N GLY A 305 20.58 -15.31 9.02
CA GLY A 305 21.50 -14.16 9.02
C GLY A 305 20.87 -12.82 8.64
N ILE A 306 19.55 -12.69 8.69
CA ILE A 306 18.78 -11.52 8.23
C ILE A 306 18.01 -10.85 9.37
N GLN A 307 17.36 -9.72 9.08
CA GLN A 307 16.44 -9.10 10.04
C GLN A 307 15.19 -9.97 10.23
N VAL A 308 15.00 -10.46 11.45
CA VAL A 308 13.80 -11.21 11.85
C VAL A 308 13.02 -10.40 12.88
N ARG A 309 11.77 -10.06 12.54
CA ARG A 309 10.80 -9.48 13.46
C ARG A 309 9.97 -10.59 14.09
N SER A 310 9.89 -10.63 15.43
CA SER A 310 9.29 -11.76 16.15
C SER A 310 8.52 -11.36 17.40
N GLU A 311 8.02 -10.13 17.50
CA GLU A 311 7.39 -9.67 18.75
C GLU A 311 6.01 -10.32 18.99
N GLY A 312 5.61 -10.39 20.26
CA GLY A 312 4.25 -10.73 20.66
C GLY A 312 3.85 -12.20 20.46
N GLN A 313 4.80 -13.13 20.56
CA GLN A 313 4.53 -14.58 20.48
C GLN A 313 3.49 -15.02 21.52
N HIS A 314 2.62 -15.94 21.11
CA HIS A 314 1.67 -16.63 21.97
C HIS A 314 2.37 -17.77 22.72
N PRO A 315 1.95 -18.06 23.97
CA PRO A 315 2.49 -19.19 24.70
C PRO A 315 2.16 -20.51 23.97
N SER A 316 3.14 -21.42 23.93
CA SER A 316 2.91 -22.81 23.53
C SER A 316 1.86 -23.44 24.45
N ARG A 317 0.83 -24.05 23.87
CA ARG A 317 -0.21 -24.78 24.62
C ARG A 317 0.31 -26.08 25.21
#